data_AF-A0A1X7A776-F1
#
_entry.id   AF-A0A1X7A776-F1
#
_cell.length_a   1.000
_cell.length_b   1.000
_cell.length_c   1.000
_cell.angle_alpha   90.00
_cell.angle_beta   90.00
_cell.angle_gamma   90.00
#
_symmetry.space_group_name_H-M   'P 1'
#
loop_
_entity.id
_entity.type
_entity.pdbx_description
1 polymer ?
#
loop_
_entity_poly.entity_id
_entity_poly.type
_entity_poly.pdbx_seq_one_letter_code
_entity_poly.pdbx_strand_id
1 'polypeptide(L)'
;MCQVFAGQDPERYASSTRRLRLNGQSTSIRLENSFWDIIDRIAEREASSTPAFISKLHAEVLELHGEPSNFTSLLRCACLVAFEGDRNEPALLAAE
;
A
#
# COMPACT_ATOMS: atom_id res chain seq x y z
N MET A 1 5.84 -28.33 3.06
CA MET A 1 5.13 -27.04 3.23
C MET A 1 5.74 -26.38 4.47
N CYS A 2 6.67 -25.44 4.29
CA CYS A 2 7.48 -24.91 5.41
C CYS A 2 6.63 -24.07 6.37
N GLN A 3 6.95 -24.17 7.66
CA GLN A 3 6.40 -23.33 8.74
C GLN A 3 6.53 -21.82 8.47
N VAL A 4 7.39 -21.42 7.52
CA VAL A 4 7.56 -20.04 7.04
C VAL A 4 6.26 -19.42 6.50
N PHE A 5 5.40 -20.20 5.82
CA PHE A 5 4.13 -19.68 5.28
C PHE A 5 2.92 -20.04 6.16
N ALA A 6 2.97 -21.19 6.84
CA ALA A 6 1.87 -21.68 7.68
C ALA A 6 1.87 -21.08 9.10
N GLY A 7 3.01 -20.57 9.57
CA GLY A 7 3.16 -19.95 10.89
C GLY A 7 3.03 -18.42 10.87
N GLN A 8 2.38 -17.85 9.85
CA GLN A 8 2.12 -16.41 9.84
C GLN A 8 1.18 -16.03 10.98
N ASP A 9 1.47 -14.90 11.62
CA ASP A 9 0.56 -14.29 12.57
C ASP A 9 -0.81 -14.03 11.90
N PRO A 10 -1.91 -14.61 12.41
CA PRO A 10 -3.25 -14.41 11.86
C PRO A 10 -3.66 -12.94 11.70
N GLU A 11 -3.14 -12.06 12.56
CA GLU A 11 -3.41 -10.63 12.46
C GLU A 11 -2.88 -10.04 11.15
N ARG A 12 -1.82 -10.61 10.55
CA ARG A 12 -1.23 -10.08 9.31
C ARG A 12 -2.13 -10.19 8.09
N TYR A 13 -2.90 -11.27 7.98
CA TYR A 13 -3.84 -11.50 6.88
C TYR A 13 -5.30 -11.22 7.27
N ALA A 14 -5.56 -10.89 8.54
CA ALA A 14 -6.84 -10.33 8.95
C ALA A 14 -7.11 -9.01 8.20
N SER A 15 -8.35 -8.79 7.80
CA SER A 15 -8.77 -7.61 7.06
C SER A 15 -9.30 -6.51 7.98
N SER A 16 -8.76 -5.31 7.85
CA SER A 16 -9.25 -4.10 8.51
C SER A 16 -9.85 -3.13 7.50
N THR A 17 -10.94 -2.47 7.89
CA THR A 17 -11.55 -1.41 7.09
C THR A 17 -11.12 -0.04 7.62
N ARG A 18 -10.53 0.80 6.77
CA ARG A 18 -10.24 2.21 7.09
C ARG A 18 -11.14 3.12 6.24
N ARG A 19 -11.67 4.17 6.86
CA ARG A 19 -12.47 5.20 6.16
C ARG A 19 -11.57 6.38 5.82
N LEU A 20 -11.60 6.79 4.56
CA LEU A 20 -10.79 7.88 4.01
C LEU A 20 -11.58 8.71 3.02
N ARG A 21 -11.07 9.89 2.65
CA ARG A 21 -11.71 10.77 1.69
C ARG A 21 -10.98 10.72 0.34
N LEU A 22 -11.63 10.16 -0.67
CA LEU A 22 -11.15 10.16 -2.06
C LEU A 22 -11.96 11.17 -2.85
N ASN A 23 -11.31 12.15 -3.48
CA ASN A 23 -11.98 13.19 -4.27
C ASN A 23 -13.15 13.87 -3.52
N GLY A 24 -12.97 14.09 -2.21
CA GLY A 24 -14.00 14.67 -1.33
C GLY A 24 -15.11 13.70 -0.87
N GLN A 25 -15.18 12.49 -1.43
CA GLN A 25 -16.15 11.45 -1.06
C GLN A 25 -15.62 10.55 0.05
N SER A 26 -16.48 10.18 1.00
CA SER A 26 -16.12 9.25 2.08
C SER A 26 -16.12 7.81 1.57
N THR A 27 -14.94 7.24 1.38
CA THR A 27 -14.74 5.87 0.89
C THR A 27 -14.25 4.96 2.02
N SER A 28 -14.82 3.76 2.12
CA SER A 28 -14.37 2.73 3.06
C SER A 28 -13.58 1.68 2.29
N ILE A 29 -12.28 1.55 2.59
CA ILE A 29 -11.39 0.56 1.96
C ILE A 29 -11.13 -0.56 2.96
N ARG A 30 -11.25 -1.81 2.51
CA ARG A 30 -10.91 -3.01 3.29
C ARG A 30 -9.68 -3.68 2.69
N LEU A 31 -8.65 -3.84 3.50
CA LEU A 31 -7.39 -4.51 3.15
C LEU A 31 -6.90 -5.33 4.33
N GLU A 32 -6.07 -6.32 4.03
CA GLU A 32 -5.31 -7.09 5.01
C GLU A 32 -4.35 -6.16 5.77
N ASN A 33 -4.15 -6.41 7.07
CA ASN A 33 -3.32 -5.55 7.92
C ASN A 33 -1.89 -5.39 7.39
N SER A 34 -1.32 -6.45 6.80
CA SER A 34 0.00 -6.35 6.17
C SER A 34 0.06 -5.28 5.07
N PHE A 35 -0.98 -5.15 4.23
CA PHE A 35 -1.03 -4.12 3.20
C PHE A 35 -1.19 -2.74 3.81
N TRP A 36 -1.98 -2.61 4.87
CA TRP A 36 -2.07 -1.34 5.59
C TRP A 36 -0.72 -0.90 6.16
N ASP A 37 0.03 -1.80 6.80
CA ASP A 37 1.35 -1.49 7.35
C ASP A 37 2.33 -1.03 6.26
N ILE A 38 2.27 -1.65 5.07
CA ILE A 38 3.13 -1.27 3.94
C ILE A 38 2.74 0.12 3.42
N ILE A 39 1.45 0.40 3.25
CA ILE A 39 0.98 1.70 2.80
C ILE A 39 1.36 2.78 3.82
N ASP A 40 1.23 2.51 5.12
CA ASP A 40 1.62 3.43 6.19
C ASP A 40 3.12 3.78 6.07
N ARG A 41 3.98 2.77 5.86
CA ARG A 41 5.44 2.97 5.67
C ARG A 41 5.78 3.73 4.40
N ILE A 42 5.06 3.50 3.29
CA ILE A 42 5.26 4.25 2.05
C ILE A 42 4.89 5.72 2.26
N ALA A 43 3.73 5.97 2.89
CA ALA A 43 3.27 7.32 3.17
C ALA A 43 4.25 8.08 4.07
N GLU A 44 4.78 7.41 5.12
CA GLU A 44 5.83 7.96 5.99
C GLU A 44 7.11 8.32 5.23
N ARG A 45 7.57 7.45 4.32
CA ARG A 45 8.75 7.73 3.47
C ARG A 45 8.55 8.94 2.56
N GLU A 46 7.34 9.15 2.07
CA GLU A 46 6.97 10.34 1.28
C GLU A 46 6.65 11.58 2.15
N ALA A 47 6.86 11.52 3.47
CA ALA A 47 6.50 12.58 4.42
C ALA A 47 5.02 13.01 4.31
N SER A 48 4.14 12.04 4.07
CA SER A 48 2.70 12.22 3.93
C SER A 48 1.92 11.34 4.91
N SER A 49 0.66 11.68 5.17
CA SER A 49 -0.22 10.78 5.92
C SER A 49 -0.81 9.71 4.99
N THR A 50 -1.11 8.52 5.51
CA THR A 50 -1.74 7.43 4.75
C THR A 50 -2.97 7.87 3.94
N PRO A 51 -3.93 8.65 4.50
CA PRO A 51 -5.05 9.13 3.70
C PRO A 51 -4.59 10.05 2.56
N ALA A 52 -3.62 10.94 2.80
CA ALA A 52 -3.12 11.86 1.78
C ALA A 52 -2.42 11.13 0.62
N PHE A 53 -1.57 10.15 0.94
CA PHE A 53 -0.92 9.27 -0.04
C PHE A 53 -1.96 8.54 -0.91
N ILE A 54 -2.93 7.89 -0.29
CA ILE A 54 -3.96 7.14 -1.02
C ILE A 54 -4.82 8.06 -1.89
N SER A 55 -5.19 9.25 -1.39
CA SER A 55 -5.94 10.23 -2.17
C SER A 55 -5.15 10.74 -3.37
N LYS A 56 -3.84 11.00 -3.21
CA LYS A 56 -2.95 11.39 -4.30
C LYS A 56 -2.85 10.29 -5.36
N LEU A 57 -2.56 9.06 -4.94
CA LEU A 57 -2.49 7.90 -5.83
C LEU A 57 -3.81 7.69 -6.60
N HIS A 58 -4.95 7.85 -5.92
CA HIS A 58 -6.26 7.75 -6.56
C HIS A 58 -6.44 8.82 -7.65
N ALA A 59 -6.04 10.07 -7.37
CA ALA A 59 -6.13 11.16 -8.34
C ALA A 59 -5.23 10.90 -9.57
N GLU A 60 -3.99 10.46 -9.36
CA GLU A 60 -3.05 10.15 -10.45
C GLU A 60 -3.56 9.01 -11.34
N VAL A 61 -4.12 7.95 -10.74
CA VAL A 61 -4.72 6.83 -11.50
C VAL A 61 -5.92 7.32 -12.31
N LEU A 62 -6.78 8.16 -11.70
CA LEU A 62 -7.93 8.73 -12.37
C LEU A 62 -7.54 9.59 -13.58
N GLU A 63 -6.47 10.38 -13.45
CA GLU A 63 -5.95 11.22 -14.53
C GLU A 63 -5.33 10.40 -15.68
N LEU A 64 -4.59 9.32 -15.36
CA LEU A 64 -3.86 8.52 -16.36
C LEU A 64 -4.72 7.46 -17.04
N HIS A 65 -5.63 6.83 -16.29
CA HIS A 65 -6.34 5.62 -16.72
C HIS A 65 -7.86 5.72 -16.58
N GLY A 66 -8.37 6.82 -16.04
CA GLY A 66 -9.78 6.96 -15.69
C GLY A 66 -10.14 6.25 -14.39
N GLU A 67 -11.45 6.15 -14.11
CA GLU A 67 -11.94 5.62 -12.84
C GLU A 67 -11.48 4.15 -12.63
N PRO A 68 -10.74 3.84 -11.56
CA PRO A 68 -10.25 2.49 -11.32
C PRO A 68 -11.40 1.56 -10.96
N SER A 69 -11.62 0.52 -11.78
CA SER A 69 -12.64 -0.50 -11.53
C SER A 69 -12.40 -1.31 -10.24
N ASN A 70 -11.15 -1.40 -9.78
CA ASN A 70 -10.78 -2.09 -8.54
C ASN A 70 -9.58 -1.43 -7.85
N PHE A 71 -9.83 -0.27 -7.24
CA PHE A 71 -8.81 0.50 -6.53
C PHE A 71 -8.14 -0.27 -5.37
N THR A 72 -8.88 -1.14 -4.69
CA THR A 72 -8.34 -1.98 -3.60
C THR A 72 -7.28 -2.97 -4.12
N SER A 73 -7.50 -3.59 -5.28
CA SER A 73 -6.47 -4.45 -5.90
C SER A 73 -5.26 -3.63 -6.35
N LEU A 74 -5.47 -2.42 -6.86
CA LEU A 74 -4.37 -1.51 -7.21
C LEU A 74 -3.50 -1.20 -6.00
N LEU A 75 -4.08 -0.92 -4.83
CA LEU A 75 -3.32 -0.70 -3.60
C LEU A 75 -2.46 -1.91 -3.20
N ARG A 76 -2.98 -3.13 -3.35
CA ARG A 76 -2.19 -4.36 -3.11
C ARG A 76 -1.04 -4.49 -4.10
N CYS A 77 -1.29 -4.22 -5.38
CA CYS A 77 -0.23 -4.21 -6.40
C CYS A 77 0.83 -3.14 -6.13
N ALA A 78 0.42 -1.94 -5.70
CA ALA A 78 1.34 -0.86 -5.34
C ALA A 78 2.28 -1.28 -4.18
N CYS A 79 1.75 -2.00 -3.19
CA CYS A 79 2.57 -2.58 -2.11
C CYS A 79 3.61 -3.59 -2.63
N LEU A 80 3.23 -4.43 -3.60
CA LEU A 80 4.17 -5.39 -4.22
C LEU A 80 5.28 -4.66 -4.98
N VAL A 81 4.92 -3.63 -5.77
CA VAL A 81 5.89 -2.79 -6.49
C VAL A 81 6.85 -2.10 -5.53
N ALA A 82 6.36 -1.56 -4.39
CA ALA A 82 7.22 -0.94 -3.39
C ALA A 82 8.25 -1.93 -2.81
N PHE A 83 7.85 -3.17 -2.52
CA PHE A 83 8.79 -4.22 -2.08
C PHE A 83 9.79 -4.68 -3.16
N GLU A 84 9.39 -4.63 -4.42
CA GLU A 84 10.29 -4.91 -5.54
C GLU A 84 11.30 -3.77 -5.73
N GLY A 85 10.85 -2.51 -5.57
CA GLY A 85 11.70 -1.32 -5.54
C GLY A 85 12.74 -1.36 -4.42
N ASP A 86 12.34 -1.70 -3.20
CA ASP A 86 13.25 -1.86 -2.05
C ASP A 86 14.32 -2.94 -2.27
N ARG A 87 14.02 -3.98 -3.06
CA ARG A 87 15.00 -5.02 -3.43
C ARG A 87 15.96 -4.59 -4.53
N ASN A 88 15.63 -3.52 -5.25
CA ASN A 88 16.38 -3.02 -6.38
C ASN A 88 17.07 -1.67 -6.09
N GLU A 89 17.04 -1.15 -4.86
CA GLU A 89 18.08 -0.25 -4.35
C GLU A 89 19.33 -1.09 -4.11
N PRO A 90 20.35 -1.03 -4.99
CA PRO A 90 21.61 -1.69 -4.69
C PRO A 90 22.18 -1.04 -3.43
N ALA A 91 22.84 -1.85 -2.61
CA ALA A 91 23.67 -1.43 -1.49
C ALA A 91 24.86 -0.54 -1.95
N LEU A 92 24.58 0.60 -2.56
CA LEU A 92 25.54 1.55 -3.11
C LEU A 92 25.94 2.62 -2.08
N LEU A 93 25.32 2.63 -0.90
CA LEU A 93 25.63 3.56 0.20
C LEU A 93 26.45 2.93 1.33
N ALA A 94 26.98 1.71 1.16
CA ALA A 94 27.79 1.00 2.16
C ALA A 94 29.26 0.81 1.74
N ALA A 95 29.81 1.76 0.97
CA ALA A 95 31.23 1.83 0.67
C ALA A 95 31.67 3.30 0.55
N GLU A 96 31.75 3.99 1.68
CA GLU A 96 32.68 5.11 1.89
C GLU A 96 33.63 4.77 3.03
#